data_AF-S4PSH2-F1
#
_entry.id   AF-S4PSH2-F1
#
_cell.length_a   1.000
_cell.length_b   1.000
_cell.length_c   1.000
_cell.angle_alpha   90.00
_cell.angle_beta   90.00
_cell.angle_gamma   90.00
#
_symmetry.space_group_name_H-M   'P 1'
#
loop_
_entity.id
_entity.type
_entity.pdbx_description
1 polymer ?
#
loop_
_entity_poly.entity_id
_entity_poly.type
_entity_poly.pdbx_seq_one_letter_code
_entity_poly.pdbx_strand_id
1 'polypeptide(L)' 'ARLRKLIKALAPPIVIVEEAAEVLEQHIITCLTKRCQHLILIGDHQQLRPSASYMKLARHYNIEVSLFERMIMNEVHSR' A
#
# COMPACT_ATOMS: atom_id res chain seq x y z
N ALA A 1 -0.57 -2.96 -10.87
CA ALA A 1 0.82 -3.47 -10.87
C ALA A 1 1.24 -4.06 -12.22
N ARG A 2 2.39 -3.63 -12.77
CA ARG A 2 2.93 -4.12 -14.06
C ARG A 2 3.19 -5.62 -14.08
N LEU A 3 3.63 -6.18 -12.93
CA LEU A 3 3.97 -7.60 -12.77
C LEU A 3 2.81 -8.46 -12.24
N ARG A 4 1.56 -8.03 -12.42
CA ARG A 4 0.39 -8.72 -11.84
C ARG A 4 0.28 -10.21 -12.24
N LYS A 5 0.64 -10.56 -13.48
CA LYS A 5 0.63 -11.97 -13.94
C LYS A 5 1.64 -12.82 -13.14
N LEU A 6 2.86 -12.30 -12.96
CA LEU A 6 3.91 -12.97 -12.20
C LEU A 6 3.52 -13.10 -10.71
N ILE A 7 3.05 -12.02 -10.10
CA ILE A 7 2.61 -12.02 -8.69
C ILE A 7 1.48 -13.03 -8.47
N LYS A 8 0.52 -13.14 -9.41
CA LYS A 8 -0.53 -14.16 -9.35
C LYS A 8 0.00 -15.59 -9.48
N ALA A 9 1.01 -15.82 -10.32
CA ALA A 9 1.60 -17.14 -10.50
C ALA A 9 2.43 -17.57 -9.29
N LEU A 10 3.27 -16.67 -8.77
CA LEU A 10 4.05 -16.89 -7.54
C LEU A 10 3.10 -17.06 -6.34
N ALA A 11 2.08 -16.22 -6.26
CA ALA A 11 1.12 -16.10 -5.17
C ALA A 11 1.82 -16.25 -3.80
N PRO A 12 2.67 -15.25 -3.46
CA PRO A 12 3.56 -15.31 -2.32
C PRO A 12 2.76 -15.28 -1.00
N PRO A 13 3.17 -16.07 0.00
CA PRO A 13 2.55 -16.05 1.33
C PRO A 13 2.94 -14.82 2.16
N ILE A 14 4.09 -14.22 1.87
CA ILE A 14 4.61 -13.04 2.57
C ILE A 14 4.89 -11.96 1.52
N VAL A 15 4.40 -10.75 1.75
CA VAL A 15 4.67 -9.56 0.93
C VAL A 15 5.27 -8.49 1.83
N ILE A 16 6.43 -7.96 1.41
CA ILE A 16 7.11 -6.85 2.08
C ILE A 16 7.07 -5.64 1.15
N VAL A 17 6.70 -4.48 1.70
CA VAL A 17 6.68 -3.21 0.98
C VAL A 17 7.52 -2.21 1.76
N GLU A 18 8.66 -1.81 1.20
CA GLU A 18 9.46 -0.69 1.71
C GLU A 18 8.92 0.64 1.19
N GLU A 19 9.24 1.71 1.91
CA GLU A 19 8.71 3.07 1.70
C GLU A 19 7.19 3.08 1.54
N ALA A 20 6.49 2.26 2.33
CA ALA A 20 5.06 2.03 2.20
C ALA A 20 4.21 3.29 2.42
N ALA A 21 4.75 4.29 3.12
CA ALA A 21 4.15 5.60 3.29
C ALA A 21 4.11 6.42 1.99
N GLU A 22 4.99 6.16 1.03
CA GLU A 22 5.08 6.85 -0.26
C GLU A 22 4.35 6.12 -1.41
N VAL A 23 3.73 4.96 -1.11
CA VAL A 23 3.07 4.12 -2.13
C VAL A 23 1.56 4.27 -2.06
N LEU A 24 0.94 4.53 -3.23
CA LEU A 24 -0.51 4.54 -3.38
C LEU A 24 -1.09 3.18 -2.96
N GLU A 25 -2.11 3.19 -2.10
CA GLU A 25 -2.74 1.98 -1.56
C GLU A 25 -3.17 0.96 -2.63
N GLN A 26 -3.75 1.45 -3.73
CA GLN A 26 -4.15 0.63 -4.88
C GLN A 26 -3.00 -0.19 -5.47
N HIS A 27 -1.76 0.30 -5.41
CA HIS A 27 -0.60 -0.47 -5.85
C HIS A 27 -0.29 -1.63 -4.91
N ILE A 28 -0.41 -1.43 -3.59
CA ILE A 28 -0.23 -2.49 -2.60
C ILE A 28 -1.33 -3.54 -2.72
N ILE A 29 -2.61 -3.12 -2.72
CA ILE A 29 -3.76 -4.03 -2.80
C ILE A 29 -3.69 -4.91 -4.06
N THR A 30 -3.32 -4.34 -5.21
CA THR A 30 -3.25 -5.12 -6.46
C THR A 30 -2.09 -6.13 -6.52
N CYS A 31 -1.13 -6.02 -5.61
CA CYS A 31 -0.05 -6.98 -5.42
C CYS A 31 -0.41 -8.12 -4.45
N LEU A 32 -1.48 -7.98 -3.66
CA LEU A 32 -1.93 -9.04 -2.76
C LEU A 32 -2.66 -10.13 -3.54
N THR A 33 -2.40 -11.39 -3.18
CA THR A 33 -3.10 -12.55 -3.72
C THR A 33 -3.86 -13.26 -2.60
N LYS A 34 -4.79 -14.16 -2.96
CA LYS A 34 -5.50 -14.98 -1.97
C LYS A 34 -4.58 -15.86 -1.09
N ARG A 35 -3.32 -16.07 -1.52
CA ARG A 35 -2.33 -16.82 -0.73
C ARG A 35 -1.52 -15.94 0.23
N CYS A 36 -1.61 -14.62 0.14
CA CYS A 36 -0.91 -13.73 1.06
C CYS A 36 -1.45 -13.90 2.48
N GLN A 37 -0.57 -14.29 3.40
CA GLN A 37 -0.85 -14.50 4.83
C GLN A 37 -0.26 -13.38 5.67
N HIS A 38 0.89 -12.84 5.26
CA HIS A 38 1.58 -11.75 5.94
C HIS A 38 1.85 -10.60 4.98
N LEU A 39 1.44 -9.41 5.37
CA LEU A 39 1.81 -8.15 4.73
C LEU A 39 2.64 -7.35 5.73
N ILE A 40 3.87 -7.03 5.35
CA ILE A 40 4.79 -6.22 6.15
C ILE A 40 4.97 -4.89 5.42
N LEU A 41 4.57 -3.81 6.07
CA LEU A 41 4.70 -2.45 5.55
C LEU A 41 5.77 -1.72 6.36
N ILE A 42 6.83 -1.28 5.69
CA ILE A 42 7.93 -0.54 6.30
C ILE A 42 7.93 0.85 5.68
N GLY A 43 7.95 1.89 6.50
CA GLY A 43 8.00 3.27 6.04
C GLY A 43 7.85 4.25 7.19
N ASP A 44 7.90 5.53 6.85
CA ASP A 44 7.73 6.63 7.79
C ASP A 44 6.54 7.50 7.39
N HIS A 45 5.49 7.50 8.21
CA HIS A 45 4.27 8.28 7.96
C HIS A 45 4.44 9.78 8.24
N GLN A 46 5.56 10.21 8.79
CA GLN A 46 5.89 11.64 8.95
C GLN A 46 6.69 12.20 7.78
N GLN A 47 7.09 11.35 6.83
CA GLN A 47 7.78 11.75 5.60
C GLN A 47 6.79 11.99 4.45
N LEU A 48 7.22 11.79 3.20
CA LEU A 48 6.43 12.11 2.02
C LEU A 48 5.20 11.21 1.86
N ARG A 49 4.13 11.77 1.31
CA ARG A 49 2.94 11.04 0.87
C ARG A 49 3.02 10.65 -0.60
N PRO A 50 2.30 9.61 -1.04
CA PRO A 50 2.19 9.32 -2.46
C PRO A 50 1.53 10.49 -3.19
N SER A 51 2.07 10.84 -4.36
CA SER A 51 1.47 11.87 -5.21
C SER A 51 0.52 11.26 -6.23
N ALA A 52 -0.73 11.72 -6.25
CA ALA A 52 -1.69 11.35 -7.27
C ALA A 52 -1.57 12.25 -8.50
N SER A 53 -1.58 11.66 -9.70
CA SER A 53 -1.47 12.41 -10.95
C SER A 53 -2.66 13.33 -11.24
N TYR A 54 -3.79 13.14 -10.55
CA TYR A 54 -4.99 13.94 -10.77
C TYR A 54 -5.51 14.54 -9.46
N MET A 55 -5.25 15.84 -9.29
CA MET A 55 -5.54 16.60 -8.07
C MET A 55 -7.00 16.55 -7.62
N LYS A 56 -7.98 16.51 -8.53
CA LYS A 56 -9.38 16.42 -8.08
C LYS A 56 -9.67 15.08 -7.42
N LEU A 57 -9.09 13.98 -7.92
CA LEU A 57 -9.26 12.67 -7.29
C LEU A 57 -8.56 12.62 -5.93
N ALA A 58 -7.35 13.20 -5.84
CA ALA A 58 -6.63 13.37 -4.58
C ALA A 58 -7.50 14.04 -3.51
N ARG A 59 -8.05 15.21 -3.84
CA ARG A 59 -8.84 16.03 -2.89
C ARG A 59 -10.20 15.46 -2.53
N HIS A 60 -10.89 14.81 -3.47
CA HIS A 60 -12.26 14.34 -3.22
C HIS A 60 -12.32 12.93 -2.63
N TYR A 61 -11.29 12.10 -2.85
CA TYR A 61 -11.31 10.69 -2.47
C TYR A 61 -10.16 10.27 -1.56
N ASN A 62 -9.29 11.19 -1.14
CA ASN A 62 -8.15 10.92 -0.27
C ASN A 62 -7.24 9.78 -0.76
N ILE A 63 -7.04 9.68 -2.08
CA ILE A 63 -6.22 8.62 -2.69
C ILE A 63 -4.72 8.76 -2.42
N GLU A 64 -4.30 9.91 -1.87
CA GLU A 64 -2.93 10.17 -1.42
C GLU A 64 -2.68 9.69 0.02
N VAL A 65 -3.69 9.16 0.70
CA VAL A 65 -3.47 8.43 1.95
C VAL A 65 -2.98 7.03 1.61
N SER A 66 -1.75 6.72 1.99
CA SER A 66 -1.16 5.39 1.81
C SER A 66 -1.89 4.34 2.68
N LEU A 67 -1.75 3.05 2.32
CA LEU A 67 -2.27 1.97 3.16
C LEU A 67 -1.61 1.98 4.54
N PHE A 68 -0.32 2.32 4.59
CA PHE A 68 0.45 2.45 5.83
C PHE A 68 -0.16 3.50 6.76
N GLU A 69 -0.38 4.72 6.26
CA GLU A 69 -1.05 5.77 7.02
C GLU A 69 -2.47 5.37 7.43
N ARG A 70 -3.23 4.74 6.53
CA ARG A 70 -4.59 4.28 6.84
C ARG A 70 -4.62 3.27 7.97
N MET A 71 -3.64 2.37 8.06
CA MET A 71 -3.53 1.41 9.17
C MET A 71 -3.29 2.14 10.49
N ILE A 72 -2.39 3.13 10.50
CA ILE A 72 -2.10 3.96 11.70
C ILE A 72 -3.34 4.75 12.14
N MET A 73 -4.04 5.40 11.20
CA MET A 73 -5.26 6.18 11.48
C MET A 73 -6.40 5.33 12.05
N ASN A 74 -6.42 4.03 11.75
CA ASN A 74 -7.39 3.07 12.27
C ASN A 74 -6.89 2.32 13.51
N GLU A 75 -5.84 2.83 14.17
CA GLU A 75 -5.28 2.25 15.40
C GLU A 75 -4.81 0.80 15.23
N VAL A 76 -4.46 0.41 14.00
CA VAL A 76 -3.78 -0.85 13.70
C VAL A 76 -2.31 -0.66 14.02
N HIS A 77 -2.02 -0.56 15.32
CA HIS A 77 -0.66 -0.36 15.81
C HIS A 77 0.14 -1.65 15.71
N SER A 78 1.39 -1.55 15.26
CA SER A 78 2.39 -2.56 15.57
C SER A 78 2.55 -2.59 17.09
N ARG A 79 2.25 -3.73 17.71
CA ARG A 79 2.57 -3.94 19.12
C ARG A 79 4.07 -3.82 19.37
#